data_AF-A0A453B522-F1
#
_entry.id   AF-A0A453B522-F1
#
_cell.length_a   1.000
_cell.length_b   1.000
_cell.length_c   1.000
_cell.angle_alpha   90.00
_cell.angle_beta   90.00
_cell.angle_gamma   90.00
#
_symmetry.space_group_name_H-M   'P 1'
#
loop_
_entity.id
_entity.type
_entity.pdbx_description
1 polymer ?
#
loop_
_entity_poly.entity_id
_entity_poly.type
_entity_poly.pdbx_seq_one_letter_code
_entity_poly.pdbx_strand_id
1 'polypeptide(L)'
;MSETLNNGVRALMLDVYDFRDDIWLCHSKGGKCFDFTAFEPAIGTMMEVEAFLSANPSEIVTLILEDYVSSDHGLSKLFHSAGLTKYWFPVSSMPRDGGDWPRVRDMIRRNHRLLVFTSDESKERAEGIAYQWNFMVENQYGDGGMSSRACRRRAESLALDSRTRLLILVNYFHTVPLRVTACVEHSLGLADVLRACHAAAGDRWANFLAVDYYKRSDGGGVFEATDMLNGMLICGRDDVRACAVRSPFFFFLR
;
A
#
# COMPACT_ATOMS: atom_id res chain seq x y z
N MET A 1 5.00 -11.08 -9.52
CA MET A 1 4.80 -10.44 -8.19
C MET A 1 5.78 -10.91 -7.10
N SER A 2 6.16 -12.19 -7.01
CA SER A 2 6.92 -12.77 -5.88
C SER A 2 8.23 -12.05 -5.55
N GLU A 3 8.97 -11.62 -6.58
CA GLU A 3 10.21 -10.87 -6.37
C GLU A 3 9.97 -9.52 -5.67
N THR A 4 8.84 -8.86 -5.95
CA THR A 4 8.43 -7.61 -5.30
C THR A 4 8.26 -7.78 -3.80
N LEU A 5 7.55 -8.82 -3.37
CA LEU A 5 7.37 -9.12 -1.96
C LEU A 5 8.69 -9.58 -1.30
N ASN A 6 9.50 -10.38 -2.00
CA ASN A 6 10.81 -10.83 -1.49
C ASN A 6 11.80 -9.69 -1.31
N ASN A 7 11.66 -8.59 -2.06
CA ASN A 7 12.47 -7.39 -1.91
C ASN A 7 11.99 -6.46 -0.78
N GLY A 8 11.01 -6.86 0.03
CA GLY A 8 10.57 -6.09 1.19
C GLY A 8 9.33 -5.23 0.97
N VAL A 9 8.75 -5.23 -0.24
CA VAL A 9 7.45 -4.57 -0.46
C VAL A 9 6.36 -5.30 0.32
N ARG A 10 5.50 -4.54 1.03
CA ARG A 10 4.40 -5.07 1.86
C ARG A 10 3.04 -4.45 1.53
N ALA A 11 2.99 -3.52 0.58
CA ALA A 11 1.76 -2.96 0.06
C ALA A 11 1.79 -2.97 -1.47
N LEU A 12 0.70 -3.38 -2.11
CA LEU A 12 0.53 -3.39 -3.55
C LEU A 12 -0.67 -2.51 -3.91
N MET A 13 -0.46 -1.57 -4.81
CA MET A 13 -1.53 -0.79 -5.43
C MET A 13 -1.83 -1.40 -6.79
N LEU A 14 -3.06 -1.87 -6.99
CA LEU A 14 -3.44 -2.68 -8.14
C LEU A 14 -4.76 -2.19 -8.74
N ASP A 15 -4.78 -2.08 -10.06
CA ASP A 15 -5.98 -1.75 -10.80
C ASP A 15 -6.69 -3.02 -11.24
N VAL A 16 -7.93 -3.23 -10.81
CA VAL A 16 -8.70 -4.46 -11.06
C VAL A 16 -9.97 -4.18 -11.86
N TYR A 17 -10.20 -4.98 -12.90
CA TYR A 17 -11.30 -4.78 -13.85
C TYR A 17 -11.97 -6.12 -14.20
N ASP A 18 -13.27 -6.11 -14.47
CA ASP A 18 -13.90 -7.19 -15.23
C ASP A 18 -13.41 -7.14 -16.69
N PHE A 19 -12.86 -8.25 -17.18
CA PHE A 19 -12.39 -8.36 -18.55
C PHE A 19 -12.37 -9.81 -19.01
N ARG A 20 -12.89 -10.08 -20.22
CA ARG A 20 -12.93 -11.44 -20.80
C ARG A 20 -13.49 -12.50 -19.84
N ASP A 21 -14.62 -12.17 -19.21
CA ASP A 21 -15.35 -13.01 -18.25
C ASP A 21 -14.54 -13.42 -16.99
N ASP A 22 -13.49 -12.68 -16.64
CA ASP A 22 -12.66 -12.87 -15.43
C ASP A 22 -12.22 -11.50 -14.87
N ILE A 23 -11.51 -11.50 -13.74
CA ILE A 23 -10.92 -10.30 -13.14
C ILE A 23 -9.47 -10.17 -13.56
N TRP A 24 -9.12 -9.01 -14.11
CA TRP A 24 -7.80 -8.73 -14.67
C TRP A 24 -7.13 -7.55 -13.99
N LEU A 25 -5.79 -7.61 -13.96
CA LEU A 25 -4.96 -6.44 -13.73
C LEU A 25 -4.89 -5.63 -15.03
N CYS A 26 -5.27 -4.36 -14.96
CA CYS A 26 -5.43 -3.53 -16.15
C CYS A 26 -5.25 -2.05 -15.83
N HIS A 27 -4.45 -1.31 -16.58
CA HIS A 27 -4.28 0.14 -16.36
C HIS A 27 -4.95 0.92 -17.48
N SER A 28 -6.17 1.37 -17.21
CA SER A 28 -7.08 1.91 -18.22
C SER A 28 -7.84 3.15 -17.72
N LYS A 29 -8.82 3.62 -18.51
CA LYS A 29 -9.62 4.81 -18.18
C LYS A 29 -11.11 4.54 -18.40
N GLY A 30 -11.95 5.22 -17.62
CA GLY A 30 -13.40 5.16 -17.77
C GLY A 30 -14.02 3.83 -17.35
N GLY A 31 -13.37 3.09 -16.43
CA GLY A 31 -13.89 1.83 -15.89
C GLY A 31 -13.99 0.70 -16.90
N LYS A 32 -13.22 0.74 -17.98
CA LYS A 32 -13.19 -0.32 -19.00
C LYS A 32 -11.76 -0.78 -19.26
N CYS A 33 -11.56 -2.09 -19.24
CA CYS A 33 -10.30 -2.68 -19.68
C CYS A 33 -10.34 -3.00 -21.18
N PHE A 34 -9.21 -2.84 -21.87
CA PHE A 34 -9.04 -3.12 -23.29
C PHE A 34 -7.86 -4.08 -23.49
N ASP A 35 -7.80 -4.75 -24.63
CA ASP A 35 -6.72 -5.71 -24.93
C ASP A 35 -5.31 -5.11 -24.81
N PHE A 36 -5.15 -3.82 -25.12
CA PHE A 36 -3.86 -3.12 -25.06
C PHE A 36 -3.54 -2.52 -23.68
N THR A 37 -4.52 -2.49 -22.76
CA THR A 37 -4.33 -2.02 -21.37
C THR A 37 -4.34 -3.16 -20.35
N ALA A 38 -4.78 -4.36 -20.76
CA ALA A 38 -4.76 -5.57 -19.96
C ALA A 38 -3.34 -6.10 -19.78
N PHE A 39 -2.99 -6.49 -18.56
CA PHE A 39 -1.70 -7.12 -18.26
C PHE A 39 -1.84 -8.63 -18.12
N GLU A 40 -2.58 -9.08 -17.11
CA GLU A 40 -2.75 -10.50 -16.79
C GLU A 40 -4.02 -10.73 -15.94
N PRO A 41 -4.57 -11.97 -15.92
CA PRO A 41 -5.60 -12.34 -14.96
C PRO A 41 -5.11 -12.14 -13.52
N ALA A 42 -5.95 -11.54 -12.66
CA ALA A 42 -5.57 -11.19 -11.29
C ALA A 42 -5.29 -12.42 -10.42
N ILE A 43 -5.88 -13.58 -10.75
CA ILE A 43 -5.71 -14.82 -9.99
C ILE A 43 -4.24 -15.22 -9.84
N GLY A 44 -3.41 -15.03 -10.86
CA GLY A 44 -1.97 -15.34 -10.80
C GLY A 44 -1.27 -14.51 -9.72
N THR A 45 -1.43 -13.19 -9.77
CA THR A 45 -0.88 -12.29 -8.75
C THR A 45 -1.42 -12.61 -7.34
N MET A 46 -2.70 -12.95 -7.19
CA MET A 46 -3.26 -13.32 -5.89
C MET A 46 -2.69 -14.63 -5.34
N MET A 47 -2.47 -15.63 -6.20
CA MET A 47 -1.79 -16.88 -5.80
C MET A 47 -0.34 -16.65 -5.39
N GLU A 48 0.36 -15.69 -6.02
CA GLU A 48 1.72 -15.32 -5.59
C GLU A 48 1.73 -14.64 -4.21
N VAL A 49 0.71 -13.83 -3.89
CA VAL A 49 0.53 -13.26 -2.54
C VAL A 49 0.23 -14.36 -1.53
N GLU A 50 -0.61 -15.35 -1.87
CA GLU A 50 -0.90 -16.49 -1.00
C GLU A 50 0.37 -17.29 -0.70
N ALA A 51 1.13 -17.62 -1.73
CA ALA A 51 2.39 -18.36 -1.59
C ALA A 51 3.38 -17.62 -0.70
N PHE A 52 3.48 -16.29 -0.85
CA PHE A 52 4.32 -15.46 0.02
C PHE A 52 3.86 -15.48 1.48
N LEU A 53 2.57 -15.27 1.76
CA LEU A 53 2.03 -15.29 3.13
C LEU A 53 2.12 -16.67 3.77
N SER A 54 2.00 -17.74 2.97
CA SER A 54 2.17 -19.12 3.41
C SER A 54 3.62 -19.40 3.81
N ALA A 55 4.59 -18.97 3.00
CA ALA A 55 6.02 -19.14 3.28
C ALA A 55 6.53 -18.24 4.42
N ASN A 56 5.86 -17.10 4.67
CA ASN A 56 6.31 -16.10 5.63
C ASN A 56 5.24 -15.83 6.71
N PRO A 57 5.17 -16.64 7.78
CA PRO A 57 4.06 -16.62 8.75
C PRO A 57 4.01 -15.34 9.61
N SER A 58 5.10 -14.57 9.68
CA SER A 58 5.16 -13.30 10.42
C SER A 58 4.89 -12.08 9.54
N GLU A 59 4.69 -12.25 8.25
CA GLU A 59 4.51 -11.14 7.31
C GLU A 59 3.03 -10.80 7.13
N ILE A 60 2.79 -9.51 6.89
CA ILE A 60 1.49 -8.93 6.56
C ILE A 60 1.60 -8.25 5.20
N VAL A 61 0.60 -8.45 4.34
CA VAL A 61 0.49 -7.79 3.04
C VAL A 61 -0.77 -6.93 3.01
N THR A 62 -0.65 -5.73 2.43
CA THR A 62 -1.77 -4.83 2.17
C THR A 62 -2.00 -4.73 0.66
N LEU A 63 -3.24 -4.89 0.23
CA LEU A 63 -3.68 -4.62 -1.15
C LEU A 63 -4.54 -3.36 -1.15
N ILE A 64 -4.26 -2.45 -2.06
CA ILE A 64 -5.02 -1.21 -2.27
C ILE A 64 -5.49 -1.24 -3.71
N LEU A 65 -6.79 -1.44 -3.90
CA LEU A 65 -7.37 -1.73 -5.21
C LEU A 65 -8.03 -0.49 -5.79
N GLU A 66 -7.57 -0.05 -6.96
CA GLU A 66 -8.38 0.78 -7.84
C GLU A 66 -9.38 -0.14 -8.55
N ASP A 67 -10.60 -0.13 -8.06
CA ASP A 67 -11.59 -1.18 -8.27
C ASP A 67 -12.66 -0.77 -9.29
N TYR A 68 -12.69 -1.51 -10.40
CA TYR A 68 -13.69 -1.43 -11.45
C TYR A 68 -14.38 -2.78 -11.70
N VAL A 69 -14.33 -3.69 -10.73
CA VAL A 69 -15.01 -4.99 -10.80
C VAL A 69 -16.48 -4.83 -10.43
N SER A 70 -17.35 -5.00 -11.42
CA SER A 70 -18.82 -4.94 -11.28
C SER A 70 -19.48 -6.30 -11.14
N SER A 71 -18.76 -7.39 -11.48
CA SER A 71 -19.26 -8.75 -11.33
C SER A 71 -19.67 -9.06 -9.89
N ASP A 72 -20.78 -9.78 -9.75
CA ASP A 72 -21.37 -10.09 -8.45
C ASP A 72 -20.37 -10.87 -7.57
N HIS A 73 -20.00 -10.25 -6.44
CA HIS A 73 -19.02 -10.78 -5.49
C HIS A 73 -17.68 -11.19 -6.13
N GLY A 74 -17.27 -10.48 -7.19
CA GLY A 74 -16.10 -10.84 -7.99
C GLY A 74 -14.81 -10.92 -7.18
N LEU A 75 -14.51 -9.90 -6.37
CA LEU A 75 -13.26 -9.85 -5.60
C LEU A 75 -13.21 -10.90 -4.50
N SER A 76 -14.30 -11.08 -3.75
CA SER A 76 -14.39 -12.12 -2.72
C SER A 76 -14.25 -13.53 -3.29
N LYS A 77 -14.84 -13.81 -4.47
CA LYS A 77 -14.62 -15.06 -5.22
C LYS A 77 -13.17 -15.23 -5.69
N LEU A 78 -12.55 -14.16 -6.18
CA LEU A 78 -11.12 -14.16 -6.56
C LEU A 78 -10.23 -14.51 -5.36
N PHE A 79 -10.39 -13.81 -4.23
CA PHE A 79 -9.62 -14.06 -3.01
C PHE A 79 -9.86 -15.46 -2.44
N HIS A 80 -11.10 -15.94 -2.47
CA HIS A 80 -11.43 -17.30 -2.06
C HIS A 80 -10.71 -18.33 -2.94
N SER A 81 -10.78 -18.16 -4.27
CA SER A 81 -10.15 -19.06 -5.24
C SER A 81 -8.62 -19.06 -5.12
N ALA A 82 -8.03 -17.91 -4.79
CA ALA A 82 -6.59 -17.79 -4.52
C ALA A 82 -6.18 -18.37 -3.16
N GLY A 83 -7.11 -18.76 -2.29
CA GLY A 83 -6.82 -19.26 -0.94
C GLY A 83 -6.48 -18.16 0.09
N LEU A 84 -6.74 -16.89 -0.23
CA LEU A 84 -6.35 -15.73 0.59
C LEU A 84 -7.33 -15.42 1.73
N THR A 85 -8.58 -15.91 1.67
CA THR A 85 -9.61 -15.63 2.69
C THR A 85 -9.16 -15.99 4.11
N LYS A 86 -8.31 -17.02 4.28
CA LYS A 86 -7.77 -17.44 5.59
C LYS A 86 -6.86 -16.40 6.23
N TYR A 87 -6.34 -15.44 5.46
CA TYR A 87 -5.47 -14.36 5.94
C TYR A 87 -6.21 -13.03 6.17
N TRP A 88 -7.48 -12.95 5.78
CA TRP A 88 -8.20 -11.69 5.66
C TRP A 88 -8.38 -10.97 7.00
N PHE A 89 -7.97 -9.70 7.07
CA PHE A 89 -8.25 -8.83 8.21
C PHE A 89 -9.67 -8.23 8.07
N PRO A 90 -10.63 -8.59 8.94
CA PRO A 90 -12.03 -8.23 8.75
C PRO A 90 -12.25 -6.72 8.92
N VAL A 91 -12.98 -6.10 7.98
CA VAL A 91 -13.30 -4.65 8.01
C VAL A 91 -14.04 -4.22 9.28
N SER A 92 -14.84 -5.10 9.87
CA SER A 92 -15.54 -4.85 11.15
C SER A 92 -14.59 -4.70 12.35
N SER A 93 -13.34 -5.18 12.23
CA SER A 93 -12.30 -5.01 13.25
C SER A 93 -11.29 -3.91 12.90
N MET A 94 -11.45 -3.24 11.75
CA MET A 94 -10.60 -2.11 11.40
C MET A 94 -11.05 -0.87 12.18
N PRO A 95 -10.13 -0.12 12.78
CA PRO A 95 -10.50 1.06 13.53
C PRO A 95 -11.08 2.14 12.63
N ARG A 96 -12.02 2.91 13.18
CA ARG A 96 -12.62 4.08 12.54
C ARG A 96 -12.44 5.29 13.44
N ASP A 97 -12.58 6.47 12.84
CA ASP A 97 -12.64 7.76 13.55
C ASP A 97 -11.45 8.02 14.48
N GLY A 98 -10.25 7.65 14.03
CA GLY A 98 -9.01 7.86 14.77
C GLY A 98 -8.70 6.81 15.84
N GLY A 99 -9.46 5.70 15.89
CA GLY A 99 -9.15 4.57 16.77
C GLY A 99 -7.84 3.86 16.39
N ASP A 100 -7.18 3.26 17.38
CA ASP A 100 -5.89 2.60 17.16
C ASP A 100 -6.01 1.30 16.36
N TRP A 101 -5.06 1.07 15.46
CA TRP A 101 -4.90 -0.22 14.80
C TRP A 101 -4.40 -1.28 15.79
N PRO A 102 -4.82 -2.55 15.64
CA PRO A 102 -4.27 -3.62 16.46
C PRO A 102 -2.77 -3.76 16.26
N ARG A 103 -2.09 -4.28 17.28
CA ARG A 103 -0.66 -4.56 17.19
C ARG A 103 -0.42 -5.62 16.12
N VAL A 104 0.63 -5.45 15.32
CA VAL A 104 1.08 -6.43 14.31
C VAL A 104 1.18 -7.85 14.88
N ARG A 105 1.72 -8.00 16.10
CA ARG A 105 1.79 -9.30 16.79
C ARG A 105 0.42 -9.96 16.97
N ASP A 106 -0.61 -9.19 17.27
CA ASP A 106 -1.96 -9.73 17.51
C ASP A 106 -2.67 -10.04 16.18
N MET A 107 -2.39 -9.27 15.13
CA MET A 107 -2.81 -9.58 13.76
C MET A 107 -2.22 -10.92 13.30
N ILE A 108 -0.91 -11.11 13.46
CA ILE A 108 -0.19 -12.35 13.13
C ILE A 108 -0.76 -13.54 13.91
N ARG A 109 -0.95 -13.39 15.23
CA ARG A 109 -1.50 -14.46 16.09
C ARG A 109 -2.89 -14.92 15.67
N ARG A 110 -3.70 -14.02 15.13
CA ARG A 110 -5.06 -14.31 14.61
C ARG A 110 -5.06 -14.71 13.14
N ASN A 111 -3.88 -14.79 12.51
CA ASN A 111 -3.70 -14.98 11.08
C ASN A 111 -4.38 -13.91 10.21
N HIS A 112 -4.67 -12.72 10.75
CA HIS A 112 -5.19 -11.59 9.98
C HIS A 112 -4.03 -10.84 9.31
N ARG A 113 -3.46 -11.44 8.26
CA ARG A 113 -2.21 -11.03 7.61
C ARG A 113 -2.39 -10.46 6.20
N LEU A 114 -3.64 -10.29 5.75
CA LEU A 114 -4.00 -9.62 4.52
C LEU A 114 -4.98 -8.48 4.81
N LEU A 115 -4.58 -7.24 4.55
CA LEU A 115 -5.50 -6.10 4.53
C LEU A 115 -5.85 -5.81 3.07
N VAL A 116 -7.14 -5.57 2.79
CA VAL A 116 -7.61 -5.24 1.45
C VAL A 116 -8.45 -3.98 1.52
N PHE A 117 -8.03 -2.97 0.77
CA PHE A 117 -8.75 -1.73 0.56
C PHE A 117 -9.24 -1.63 -0.88
N THR A 118 -10.40 -1.03 -1.10
CA THR A 118 -11.01 -0.81 -2.42
C THR A 118 -11.42 0.64 -2.59
N SER A 119 -11.34 1.15 -3.81
CA SER A 119 -11.83 2.47 -4.19
C SER A 119 -13.34 2.53 -4.44
N ASP A 120 -14.06 1.40 -4.45
CA ASP A 120 -15.53 1.34 -4.61
C ASP A 120 -16.21 1.16 -3.24
N GLU A 121 -16.98 2.17 -2.82
CA GLU A 121 -17.71 2.18 -1.55
C GLU A 121 -18.67 0.98 -1.39
N SER A 122 -19.26 0.52 -2.50
CA SER A 122 -20.28 -0.53 -2.48
C SER A 122 -19.74 -1.88 -1.97
N LYS A 123 -18.43 -2.10 -2.14
CA LYS A 123 -17.72 -3.34 -1.80
C LYS A 123 -17.59 -3.57 -0.30
N GLU A 124 -17.61 -2.52 0.51
CA GLU A 124 -17.56 -2.68 1.97
C GLU A 124 -18.82 -3.38 2.47
N ARG A 125 -19.99 -2.98 1.96
CA ARG A 125 -21.27 -3.62 2.30
C ARG A 125 -21.45 -4.96 1.61
N ALA A 126 -21.10 -5.05 0.32
CA ALA A 126 -21.37 -6.24 -0.48
C ALA A 126 -20.39 -7.39 -0.20
N GLU A 127 -19.10 -7.08 -0.04
CA GLU A 127 -18.03 -8.08 -0.02
C GLU A 127 -17.18 -8.01 1.26
N GLY A 128 -17.41 -7.03 2.14
CA GLY A 128 -16.62 -6.86 3.36
C GLY A 128 -15.20 -6.32 3.12
N ILE A 129 -14.95 -5.72 1.96
CA ILE A 129 -13.65 -5.12 1.59
C ILE A 129 -13.64 -3.65 2.05
N ALA A 130 -12.60 -3.23 2.75
CA ALA A 130 -12.55 -1.91 3.37
C ALA A 130 -12.56 -0.78 2.32
N TYR A 131 -13.53 0.12 2.39
CA TYR A 131 -13.56 1.29 1.50
C TYR A 131 -12.44 2.25 1.89
N GLN A 132 -11.44 2.44 1.02
CA GLN A 132 -10.15 3.05 1.40
C GLN A 132 -10.29 4.43 2.05
N TRP A 133 -11.23 5.25 1.56
CA TRP A 133 -11.45 6.62 2.03
C TRP A 133 -12.03 6.70 3.45
N ASN A 134 -12.46 5.57 4.02
CA ASN A 134 -12.82 5.46 5.44
C ASN A 134 -11.61 5.27 6.37
N PHE A 135 -10.43 4.92 5.85
CA PHE A 135 -9.30 4.49 6.67
C PHE A 135 -8.02 5.28 6.42
N MET A 136 -7.82 5.81 5.21
CA MET A 136 -6.60 6.53 4.85
C MET A 136 -6.84 7.90 4.21
N VAL A 137 -5.83 8.76 4.31
CA VAL A 137 -5.70 9.97 3.51
C VAL A 137 -4.61 9.78 2.45
N GLU A 138 -4.77 10.46 1.31
CA GLU A 138 -3.94 10.23 0.12
C GLU A 138 -3.66 11.54 -0.61
N ASN A 139 -2.41 11.77 -1.01
CA ASN A 139 -2.07 12.87 -1.91
C ASN A 139 -2.41 12.52 -3.37
N GLN A 140 -2.45 13.54 -4.23
CA GLN A 140 -2.67 13.39 -5.66
C GLN A 140 -1.75 12.34 -6.27
N TYR A 141 -2.25 11.59 -7.25
CA TYR A 141 -1.46 10.65 -8.04
C TYR A 141 -0.82 11.36 -9.23
N GLY A 142 0.04 10.62 -9.95
CA GLY A 142 0.70 11.11 -11.14
C GLY A 142 1.55 12.37 -10.86
N ASP A 143 1.69 13.22 -11.87
CA ASP A 143 2.51 14.44 -11.77
C ASP A 143 2.08 15.36 -10.62
N GLY A 144 0.79 15.32 -10.24
CA GLY A 144 0.26 16.08 -9.11
C GLY A 144 0.78 15.64 -7.74
N GLY A 145 1.19 14.37 -7.62
CA GLY A 145 1.75 13.78 -6.40
C GLY A 145 3.21 14.10 -6.16
N MET A 146 3.95 14.46 -7.20
CA MET A 146 5.40 14.62 -7.16
C MET A 146 5.87 16.01 -6.72
N SER A 147 4.95 16.90 -6.32
CA SER A 147 5.26 18.27 -5.93
C SER A 147 5.81 18.37 -4.50
N SER A 148 7.09 18.70 -4.36
CA SER A 148 7.72 18.99 -3.07
C SER A 148 7.31 20.35 -2.47
N ARG A 149 6.65 21.22 -3.25
CA ARG A 149 6.18 22.53 -2.77
C ARG A 149 4.86 22.48 -2.03
N ALA A 150 4.02 21.51 -2.39
CA ALA A 150 2.69 21.35 -1.82
C ALA A 150 2.22 19.91 -2.03
N CYS A 151 1.92 19.22 -0.93
CA CYS A 151 1.29 17.91 -0.95
C CYS A 151 -0.24 18.10 -0.99
N ARG A 152 -0.82 17.98 -2.19
CA ARG A 152 -2.26 18.19 -2.39
C ARG A 152 -3.00 16.87 -2.21
N ARG A 153 -4.13 16.88 -1.49
CA ARG A 153 -4.99 15.69 -1.36
C ARG A 153 -5.65 15.30 -2.68
N ARG A 154 -6.02 14.02 -2.81
CA ARG A 154 -7.05 13.56 -3.76
C ARG A 154 -8.42 14.14 -3.44
N ALA A 155 -9.30 14.16 -4.44
CA ALA A 155 -10.63 14.78 -4.30
C ALA A 155 -11.55 13.94 -3.38
N GLU A 156 -11.40 12.63 -3.49
CA GLU A 156 -12.10 11.60 -2.71
C GLU A 156 -11.59 11.52 -1.27
N SER A 157 -10.36 11.98 -1.04
CA SER A 157 -9.71 11.95 0.26
C SER A 157 -10.19 13.08 1.18
N LEU A 158 -10.22 12.82 2.49
CA LEU A 158 -10.33 13.89 3.48
C LEU A 158 -9.09 14.79 3.45
N ALA A 159 -9.11 15.89 4.21
CA ALA A 159 -7.91 16.70 4.41
C ALA A 159 -6.77 15.83 4.98
N LEU A 160 -5.53 16.03 4.52
CA LEU A 160 -4.40 15.18 4.88
C LEU A 160 -4.09 15.22 6.40
N ASP A 161 -4.41 16.32 7.06
CA ASP A 161 -4.29 16.52 8.50
C ASP A 161 -5.45 15.92 9.31
N SER A 162 -6.44 15.30 8.65
CA SER A 162 -7.57 14.65 9.32
C SER A 162 -7.11 13.53 10.24
N ARG A 163 -7.35 13.72 11.55
CA ARG A 163 -7.03 12.73 12.59
C ARG A 163 -8.03 11.58 12.66
N THR A 164 -9.14 11.65 11.94
CA THR A 164 -10.13 10.55 11.87
C THR A 164 -9.71 9.44 10.91
N ARG A 165 -8.65 9.66 10.12
CA ARG A 165 -8.02 8.68 9.22
C ARG A 165 -6.57 8.52 9.66
N LEU A 166 -6.21 7.36 10.20
CA LEU A 166 -4.87 7.16 10.76
C LEU A 166 -3.83 6.78 9.72
N LEU A 167 -4.25 6.15 8.63
CA LEU A 167 -3.33 5.72 7.58
C LEU A 167 -3.09 6.87 6.60
N ILE A 168 -1.85 6.98 6.14
CA ILE A 168 -1.43 7.97 5.15
C ILE A 168 -0.74 7.24 4.01
N LEU A 169 -1.25 7.42 2.80
CA LEU A 169 -0.62 6.96 1.57
C LEU A 169 -0.05 8.15 0.80
N VAL A 170 1.21 8.03 0.37
CA VAL A 170 1.85 9.00 -0.50
C VAL A 170 2.14 8.37 -1.86
N ASN A 171 1.53 8.90 -2.91
CA ASN A 171 1.83 8.66 -4.31
C ASN A 171 3.03 9.52 -4.74
N TYR A 172 4.02 8.86 -5.35
CA TYR A 172 5.17 9.49 -5.98
C TYR A 172 5.53 8.74 -7.27
N PHE A 173 4.82 9.05 -8.34
CA PHE A 173 5.04 8.51 -9.68
C PHE A 173 4.43 9.44 -10.73
N HIS A 174 4.92 9.38 -11.96
CA HIS A 174 4.39 10.20 -13.06
C HIS A 174 3.10 9.63 -13.62
N THR A 175 2.27 10.49 -14.23
CA THR A 175 1.05 10.05 -14.93
C THR A 175 1.36 9.07 -16.07
N VAL A 176 2.52 9.25 -16.70
CA VAL A 176 3.06 8.34 -17.71
C VAL A 176 4.30 7.66 -17.12
N PRO A 177 4.24 6.35 -16.81
CA PRO A 177 5.35 5.66 -16.19
C PRO A 177 6.50 5.51 -17.18
N LEU A 178 7.62 6.17 -16.90
CA LEU A 178 8.83 6.08 -17.72
C LEU A 178 9.97 5.46 -16.91
N ARG A 179 10.31 4.20 -17.21
CA ARG A 179 11.37 3.45 -16.52
C ARG A 179 12.73 4.17 -16.51
N VAL A 180 13.01 4.99 -17.53
CA VAL A 180 14.29 5.68 -17.70
C VAL A 180 14.44 6.88 -16.76
N THR A 181 13.34 7.49 -16.31
CA THR A 181 13.38 8.67 -15.44
C THR A 181 13.27 8.30 -13.96
N ALA A 182 12.69 7.14 -13.64
CA ALA A 182 12.53 6.62 -12.27
C ALA A 182 13.79 6.68 -11.40
N CYS A 183 14.97 6.45 -11.99
CA CYS A 183 16.24 6.52 -11.28
C CYS A 183 16.52 7.91 -10.71
N VAL A 184 16.33 8.95 -11.52
CA VAL A 184 16.57 10.35 -11.14
C VAL A 184 15.53 10.80 -10.12
N GLU A 185 14.27 10.45 -10.35
CA GLU A 185 13.13 10.81 -9.49
C GLU A 185 13.32 10.31 -8.07
N HIS A 186 13.58 9.01 -7.90
CA HIS A 186 13.75 8.40 -6.57
C HIS A 186 15.00 8.88 -5.84
N SER A 187 15.98 9.44 -6.55
CA SER A 187 17.25 9.88 -5.96
C SER A 187 17.24 11.35 -5.53
N LEU A 188 16.37 12.19 -6.13
CA LEU A 188 16.40 13.64 -5.90
C LEU A 188 15.12 14.22 -5.29
N GLY A 189 13.93 13.73 -5.68
CA GLY A 189 12.67 14.40 -5.30
C GLY A 189 11.87 13.70 -4.21
N LEU A 190 12.06 12.39 -4.03
CA LEU A 190 11.21 11.57 -3.18
C LEU A 190 11.21 12.01 -1.71
N ALA A 191 12.38 12.23 -1.10
CA ALA A 191 12.47 12.64 0.30
C ALA A 191 11.80 14.01 0.56
N ASP A 192 11.89 14.93 -0.39
CA ASP A 192 11.28 16.26 -0.26
C ASP A 192 9.75 16.20 -0.35
N VAL A 193 9.21 15.34 -1.23
CA VAL A 193 7.76 15.08 -1.26
C VAL A 193 7.28 14.45 0.05
N LEU A 194 8.01 13.47 0.59
CA LEU A 194 7.66 12.85 1.87
C LEU A 194 7.62 13.89 3.01
N ARG A 195 8.58 14.81 3.07
CA ARG A 195 8.59 15.91 4.06
C ARG A 195 7.44 16.90 3.83
N ALA A 196 7.15 17.26 2.59
CA ALA A 196 6.03 18.13 2.26
C ALA A 196 4.68 17.49 2.67
N CYS A 197 4.52 16.19 2.42
CA CYS A 197 3.34 15.44 2.83
C CYS A 197 3.26 15.24 4.34
N HIS A 198 4.39 15.04 5.02
CA HIS A 198 4.44 15.00 6.48
C HIS A 198 3.90 16.29 7.11
N ALA A 199 4.37 17.46 6.64
CA ALA A 199 3.88 18.76 7.09
C ALA A 199 2.39 18.94 6.78
N ALA A 200 1.94 18.59 5.56
CA ALA A 200 0.54 18.69 5.18
C ALA A 200 -0.38 17.71 5.95
N ALA A 201 0.16 16.60 6.45
CA ALA A 201 -0.57 15.60 7.22
C ALA A 201 -0.61 15.88 8.73
N GLY A 202 -0.23 17.09 9.15
CA GLY A 202 -0.21 17.50 10.55
C GLY A 202 0.87 16.77 11.35
N ASP A 203 2.08 16.74 10.82
CA ASP A 203 3.26 16.11 11.42
C ASP A 203 3.11 14.59 11.63
N ARG A 204 2.41 13.93 10.70
CA ARG A 204 2.30 12.47 10.65
C ARG A 204 3.03 11.92 9.44
N TRP A 205 3.85 10.91 9.65
CA TRP A 205 4.60 10.26 8.58
C TRP A 205 3.74 9.26 7.82
N ALA A 206 4.03 9.08 6.53
CA ALA A 206 3.31 8.18 5.66
C ALA A 206 3.45 6.72 6.11
N ASN A 207 2.36 5.96 6.06
CA ASN A 207 2.35 4.50 6.28
C ASN A 207 2.64 3.74 5.00
N PHE A 208 2.25 4.30 3.86
CA PHE A 208 2.43 3.72 2.54
C PHE A 208 3.07 4.73 1.59
N LEU A 209 3.98 4.24 0.76
CA LEU A 209 4.61 4.96 -0.34
C LEU A 209 4.39 4.16 -1.62
N ALA A 210 3.62 4.75 -2.55
CA ALA A 210 3.38 4.19 -3.87
C ALA A 210 4.32 4.84 -4.89
N VAL A 211 5.08 4.02 -5.61
CA VAL A 211 6.06 4.42 -6.62
C VAL A 211 6.08 3.44 -7.79
N ASP A 212 6.45 3.91 -8.97
CA ASP A 212 6.74 3.04 -10.11
C ASP A 212 8.20 2.56 -10.08
N TYR A 213 8.49 1.37 -10.61
CA TYR A 213 9.85 0.87 -10.80
C TYR A 213 10.76 0.93 -9.56
N TYR A 214 10.26 0.56 -8.37
CA TYR A 214 10.91 0.72 -7.06
C TYR A 214 12.40 0.29 -6.96
N LYS A 215 12.89 -0.61 -7.83
CA LYS A 215 14.29 -1.04 -7.87
C LYS A 215 15.26 -0.04 -8.53
N ARG A 216 14.77 1.06 -9.09
CA ARG A 216 15.57 2.02 -9.87
C ARG A 216 15.95 3.22 -9.00
N SER A 217 17.23 3.37 -8.70
CA SER A 217 17.79 4.55 -8.03
C SER A 217 19.30 4.61 -8.20
N ASP A 218 19.87 5.80 -8.04
CA ASP A 218 21.29 6.00 -7.80
C ASP A 218 21.50 6.02 -6.27
N GLY A 219 21.93 4.89 -5.70
CA GLY A 219 22.03 4.73 -4.24
C GLY A 219 20.76 4.14 -3.60
N GLY A 220 20.42 4.59 -2.39
CA GLY A 220 19.39 3.98 -1.54
C GLY A 220 17.95 4.17 -2.00
N GLY A 221 17.63 5.29 -2.66
CA GLY A 221 16.36 5.55 -3.35
C GLY A 221 15.11 5.23 -2.52
N VAL A 222 14.21 4.42 -3.09
CA VAL A 222 12.95 4.03 -2.45
C VAL A 222 13.18 3.25 -1.14
N PHE A 223 14.23 2.43 -1.08
CA PHE A 223 14.56 1.66 0.12
C PHE A 223 15.03 2.57 1.26
N GLU A 224 15.89 3.55 0.96
CA GLU A 224 16.31 4.56 1.94
C GLU A 224 15.15 5.44 2.40
N ALA A 225 14.27 5.84 1.48
CA ALA A 225 13.05 6.56 1.84
C ALA A 225 12.13 5.74 2.76
N THR A 226 12.05 4.42 2.53
CA THR A 226 11.30 3.49 3.39
C THR A 226 11.95 3.34 4.76
N ASP A 227 13.28 3.21 4.83
CA ASP A 227 14.03 3.16 6.09
C ASP A 227 13.85 4.44 6.91
N MET A 228 13.82 5.60 6.25
CA MET A 228 13.51 6.88 6.88
C MET A 228 12.09 6.91 7.45
N LEU A 229 11.08 6.52 6.66
CA LEU A 229 9.69 6.46 7.13
C LEU A 229 9.54 5.52 8.34
N ASN A 230 10.16 4.34 8.27
CA ASN A 230 10.15 3.38 9.38
C ASN A 230 10.85 3.94 10.61
N GLY A 231 12.01 4.57 10.48
CA GLY A 231 12.73 5.20 11.58
C GLY A 231 11.91 6.30 12.24
N MET A 232 11.24 7.12 11.44
CA MET A 232 10.38 8.19 11.93
C MET A 232 9.16 7.67 12.68
N LEU A 233 8.49 6.65 12.12
CA LEU A 233 7.30 6.04 12.73
C LEU A 233 7.62 5.27 14.01
N ILE A 234 8.77 4.59 14.08
CA ILE A 234 9.13 3.70 15.20
C ILE A 234 9.80 4.48 16.34
N CYS A 235 10.73 5.39 16.02
CA CYS A 235 11.60 5.99 17.02
C CYS A 235 11.95 7.46 16.77
N GLY A 236 11.35 8.12 15.78
CA GLY A 236 11.62 9.52 15.45
C GLY A 236 13.04 9.77 14.93
N ARG A 237 13.60 8.84 14.15
CA ARG A 237 14.93 8.97 13.54
C ARG A 237 14.83 8.92 12.02
N ASP A 238 15.74 9.61 11.33
CA ASP A 238 15.80 9.63 9.86
C ASP A 238 16.21 8.28 9.22
N ASP A 239 16.49 7.25 10.03
CA ASP A 239 16.83 5.91 9.57
C ASP A 239 16.43 4.89 10.63
N VAL A 240 15.71 3.84 10.23
CA VAL A 240 15.29 2.74 11.11
C VAL A 240 16.47 2.02 11.77
N ARG A 241 17.65 1.98 11.12
CA ARG A 241 18.88 1.40 11.68
C ARG A 241 19.42 2.22 12.86
N ALA A 242 19.02 3.50 12.96
CA ALA A 242 19.36 4.37 14.08
C ALA A 242 18.34 4.27 15.24
N CYS A 243 17.23 3.54 15.07
CA CYS A 243 16.39 3.15 16.19
C CYS A 243 17.21 2.24 17.10
N ALA A 244 17.73 2.80 18.19
CA ALA A 244 18.59 2.07 19.12
C ALA A 244 17.99 0.69 19.43
N VAL A 245 18.78 -0.36 19.18
CA VAL A 245 18.62 -1.63 19.88
C VAL A 245 18.89 -1.34 21.35
N ARG A 246 17.89 -0.83 22.08
CA ARG A 246 17.98 -0.72 23.53
C ARG A 246 17.90 -2.13 24.12
N SER A 247 19.05 -2.78 24.16
CA SER A 247 19.45 -3.55 25.34
C SER A 247 20.94 -3.29 25.59
N PRO A 248 21.29 -2.52 26.63
CA PRO A 248 22.61 -2.65 27.20
C PRO A 248 22.66 -4.02 27.90
N PHE A 249 23.62 -4.85 27.51
CA PHE A 249 24.12 -6.03 28.24
C PHE A 249 23.07 -7.03 28.77
N PHE A 250 23.04 -8.24 28.20
CA PHE A 250 23.30 -9.48 28.94
C PHE A 250 23.65 -10.58 27.94
N PHE A 251 24.86 -11.12 28.07
CA PHE A 251 25.20 -12.47 27.60
C PHE A 251 24.17 -13.46 28.17
N PHE A 252 23.68 -14.39 27.36
CA PHE A 252 23.92 -15.83 27.57
C PHE A 252 23.48 -16.64 26.34
N LEU A 253 24.38 -17.52 25.90
CA LEU A 253 24.15 -18.60 24.96
C LEU A 253 23.10 -19.60 25.52
N ARG A 254 22.04 -19.86 24.75
CA ARG A 254 21.64 -21.19 24.25
C ARG A 254 20.43 -21.08 23.33
#